data_AF-A0A0N5B780-F1
#
_entry.id   AF-A0A0N5B780-F1
#
_cell.length_a   1.000
_cell.length_b   1.000
_cell.length_c   1.000
_cell.angle_alpha   90.00
_cell.angle_beta   90.00
_cell.angle_gamma   90.00
#
_symmetry.space_group_name_H-M   'P 1'
#
loop_
_entity.id
_entity.type
_entity.pdbx_description
1 polymer ?
#
loop_
_entity_poly.entity_id
_entity_poly.type
_entity_poly.pdbx_seq_one_letter_code
_entity_poly.pdbx_strand_id
1 'polypeptide(L)'
;MYFFTETVLSSCPHEDYCRIMTILSLIALFFQTIVAFTLIKEWKTTKSEYTKFLTIIRTIHIFYNLLGSTIGEFRVFLPKLTSVCHGVIRFFGDYACGVSFNLFLMFLFVETFSVVYGFNGQYNIICRKVKFHENNLFQLISFSISVFSTVVIFICYNFALSSREEAINLYYIPNEELNLYLKENYALFAFKVRNRYMLFVTVFFIFLNFIISFIHYVCILRMMVEFVKKLGEHNKTTSIKNDYTTQLKHHIVNSLLP
;
A
#
# COMPACT_ATOMS: atom_id res chain seq x y z
N MET A 1 7.71 4.32 32.24
CA MET A 1 7.74 4.45 30.77
C MET A 1 8.13 3.14 30.08
N TYR A 2 7.61 2.00 30.58
CA TYR A 2 7.98 0.62 30.17
C TYR A 2 6.73 -0.21 29.81
N PHE A 3 5.56 0.42 29.61
CA PHE A 3 4.26 -0.26 29.59
C PHE A 3 3.70 -0.55 28.18
N PHE A 4 4.49 -0.29 27.14
CA PHE A 4 4.15 -0.63 25.74
C PHE A 4 4.99 -1.79 25.19
N THR A 5 5.78 -2.45 26.05
CA THR A 5 6.83 -3.39 25.66
C THR A 5 6.28 -4.78 25.31
N GLU A 6 6.70 -5.23 24.14
CA GLU A 6 6.77 -6.62 23.69
C GLU A 6 5.48 -7.27 23.20
N THR A 7 4.98 -6.79 22.07
CA THR A 7 4.35 -7.69 21.08
C THR A 7 5.09 -7.59 19.76
N VAL A 8 5.24 -8.71 19.06
CA VAL A 8 5.90 -8.82 17.74
C VAL A 8 5.28 -7.88 16.68
N LEU A 9 4.09 -7.36 16.96
CA LEU A 9 3.31 -6.48 16.09
C LEU A 9 3.10 -5.06 16.67
N SER A 10 3.68 -4.76 17.84
CA SER A 10 3.79 -3.39 18.35
C SER A 10 4.81 -2.68 17.48
N SER A 11 4.44 -1.59 16.82
CA SER A 11 5.38 -0.84 15.97
C SER A 11 6.43 -0.04 16.76
N CYS A 12 6.51 -0.19 18.10
CA CYS A 12 7.57 0.45 18.89
C CYS A 12 7.75 -0.12 20.32
N PRO A 13 8.22 -1.36 20.50
CA PRO A 13 8.60 -1.87 21.81
C PRO A 13 9.89 -1.21 22.34
N HIS A 14 10.73 -0.65 21.46
CA HIS A 14 11.98 0.04 21.77
C HIS A 14 12.07 1.38 21.02
N GLU A 15 12.41 2.46 21.73
CA GLU A 15 12.54 3.82 21.15
C GLU A 15 13.54 3.87 19.98
N ASP A 16 14.59 3.06 20.02
CA ASP A 16 15.60 2.96 18.96
C ASP A 16 15.02 2.42 17.64
N TYR A 17 14.09 1.45 17.70
CA TYR A 17 13.43 0.93 16.50
C TYR A 17 12.59 2.02 15.82
N CYS A 18 11.82 2.79 16.61
CA CYS A 18 11.08 3.93 16.09
C CYS A 18 12.00 4.95 15.42
N ARG A 19 13.10 5.31 16.09
CA ARG A 19 14.06 6.27 15.56
C ARG A 19 14.64 5.80 14.23
N ILE A 20 15.00 4.52 14.12
CA ILE A 20 15.49 3.92 12.87
C ILE A 20 14.42 3.97 11.78
N MET A 21 13.18 3.58 12.09
CA MET A 21 12.07 3.59 11.11
C MET A 21 11.77 5.01 10.60
N THR A 22 11.80 6.01 11.47
CA THR A 22 11.65 7.42 11.07
C THR A 22 12.80 7.85 10.17
N ILE A 23 14.06 7.52 10.50
CA ILE A 23 15.21 7.84 9.65
C ILE A 23 15.09 7.18 8.27
N LEU A 24 14.74 5.88 8.22
CA LEU A 24 14.53 5.16 6.96
C LEU A 24 13.41 5.78 6.13
N SER A 25 12.32 6.19 6.78
CA SER A 25 11.21 6.88 6.11
C SER A 25 11.63 8.23 5.50
N LEU A 26 12.43 9.03 6.22
CA LEU A 26 12.97 10.30 5.72
C LEU A 26 13.92 10.10 4.54
N ILE A 27 14.78 9.07 4.60
CA ILE A 27 15.67 8.70 3.48
C ILE A 27 14.83 8.27 2.27
N ALA A 28 13.82 7.42 2.48
CA ALA A 28 12.92 6.98 1.42
C ALA A 28 12.17 8.16 0.78
N LEU A 29 11.68 9.09 1.59
CA LEU A 29 11.00 10.31 1.13
C LEU A 29 11.92 11.18 0.26
N PHE A 30 13.19 11.34 0.65
CA PHE A 30 14.18 12.07 -0.13
C PHE A 30 14.37 11.45 -1.53
N PHE A 31 14.63 10.15 -1.61
CA PHE A 31 14.80 9.46 -2.89
C PHE A 31 13.52 9.49 -3.74
N GLN A 32 12.35 9.28 -3.15
CA GLN A 32 11.08 9.35 -3.86
C GLN A 32 10.82 10.75 -4.43
N THR A 33 11.18 11.80 -3.69
CA THR A 33 11.05 13.18 -4.15
C THR A 33 11.94 13.46 -5.37
N ILE A 34 13.19 12.97 -5.34
CA ILE A 34 14.10 13.07 -6.50
C ILE A 34 13.53 12.33 -7.71
N VAL A 35 13.08 11.09 -7.52
CA VAL A 35 12.50 10.28 -8.60
C VAL A 35 11.25 10.95 -9.20
N ALA A 36 10.34 11.43 -8.35
CA ALA A 36 9.14 12.12 -8.82
C ALA A 36 9.49 13.40 -9.59
N PHE A 37 10.45 14.19 -9.10
CA PHE A 37 10.89 15.41 -9.79
C PHE A 37 11.47 15.11 -11.18
N THR A 38 12.34 14.09 -11.29
CA THR A 38 12.88 13.64 -12.58
C THR A 38 11.77 13.22 -13.54
N LEU A 39 10.82 12.42 -13.06
CA LEU A 39 9.68 11.95 -13.84
C LEU A 39 8.75 13.09 -14.29
N ILE A 40 8.48 14.07 -13.42
CA ILE A 40 7.69 15.27 -13.76
C ILE A 40 8.39 16.10 -14.85
N LYS A 41 9.72 16.22 -14.80
CA LYS A 41 10.49 16.91 -15.85
C LYS A 41 10.36 16.20 -17.20
N GLU A 42 10.42 14.87 -17.20
CA GLU A 42 10.27 14.05 -18.40
C GLU A 42 8.83 13.99 -18.93
N TRP A 43 7.82 14.15 -18.06
CA TRP A 43 6.40 14.05 -18.39
C TRP A 43 6.00 14.86 -19.63
N LYS A 44 6.48 16.10 -19.73
CA LYS A 44 6.11 17.02 -20.83
C LYS A 44 6.64 16.56 -22.19
N THR A 45 7.67 15.74 -22.19
CA THR A 45 8.39 15.31 -23.40
C THR A 45 8.12 13.86 -23.76
N THR A 46 7.71 13.03 -22.78
CA THR A 46 7.51 11.60 -23.00
C THR A 46 6.18 11.29 -23.69
N LYS A 47 6.24 10.44 -24.71
CA LYS A 47 5.06 9.82 -25.33
C LYS A 47 4.64 8.51 -24.64
N SER A 48 5.43 8.03 -23.67
CA SER A 48 5.17 6.77 -22.98
C SER A 48 4.08 6.92 -21.94
N GLU A 49 2.95 6.24 -22.14
CA GLU A 49 1.84 6.19 -21.17
C GLU A 49 2.27 5.54 -19.84
N TYR A 50 3.21 4.58 -19.89
CA TYR A 50 3.78 3.98 -18.67
C TYR A 50 4.54 5.03 -17.83
N THR A 51 5.34 5.89 -18.46
CA THR A 51 6.09 6.93 -17.74
C THR A 51 5.15 7.97 -17.12
N LYS A 52 4.07 8.32 -17.82
CA LYS A 52 3.01 9.18 -17.27
C LYS A 52 2.35 8.52 -16.05
N PHE A 53 1.89 7.28 -16.19
CA PHE A 53 1.32 6.51 -15.08
C PHE A 53 2.28 6.47 -13.87
N LEU A 54 3.54 6.12 -14.09
CA LEU A 54 4.55 6.03 -13.04
C LEU A 54 4.74 7.38 -12.33
N THR A 55 4.73 8.49 -13.06
CA THR A 55 4.85 9.83 -12.47
C THR A 55 3.67 10.15 -11.54
N ILE A 56 2.43 9.81 -11.92
CA ILE A 56 1.25 10.00 -11.06
C ILE A 56 1.45 9.20 -9.77
N ILE A 57 1.74 7.90 -9.88
CA ILE A 57 1.86 7.02 -8.71
C ILE A 57 3.00 7.44 -7.79
N ARG A 58 4.18 7.78 -8.33
CA ARG A 58 5.32 8.26 -7.53
C ARG A 58 5.03 9.58 -6.84
N THR A 59 4.26 10.47 -7.45
CA THR A 59 3.80 11.70 -6.81
C THR A 59 2.85 11.40 -5.64
N ILE A 60 1.90 10.49 -5.82
CA ILE A 60 0.99 10.04 -4.75
C ILE A 60 1.77 9.39 -3.59
N HIS A 61 2.82 8.61 -3.88
CA HIS A 61 3.65 7.97 -2.85
C HIS A 61 4.32 8.96 -1.89
N ILE A 62 4.67 10.17 -2.37
CA ILE A 62 5.22 11.22 -1.50
C ILE A 62 4.18 11.62 -0.45
N PHE A 63 2.94 11.87 -0.87
CA PHE A 63 1.85 12.21 0.04
C PHE A 63 1.56 11.07 1.02
N TYR A 64 1.57 9.84 0.55
CA TYR A 64 1.40 8.65 1.38
C TYR A 64 2.50 8.53 2.45
N ASN A 65 3.77 8.73 2.08
CA ASN A 65 4.87 8.67 3.05
C ASN A 65 4.82 9.81 4.06
N LEU A 66 4.48 11.03 3.63
CA LEU A 66 4.23 12.14 4.55
C LEU A 66 3.06 11.86 5.49
N LEU A 67 1.99 11.23 4.98
CA LEU A 67 0.84 10.84 5.78
C LEU A 67 1.22 9.82 6.86
N GLY A 68 1.99 8.79 6.50
CA GLY A 68 2.42 7.76 7.44
C GLY A 68 3.43 8.23 8.48
N SER A 69 4.44 9.00 8.04
CA SER A 69 5.62 9.31 8.86
C SER A 69 5.54 10.60 9.67
N THR A 70 4.89 11.64 9.14
CA THR A 70 4.90 13.00 9.74
C THR A 70 3.51 13.44 10.18
N ILE A 71 2.49 13.25 9.33
CA ILE A 71 1.13 13.73 9.61
C ILE A 71 0.44 12.78 10.60
N GLY A 72 0.42 11.49 10.29
CA GLY A 72 -0.21 10.46 11.11
C GLY A 72 0.71 9.95 12.23
N GLU A 73 1.93 9.55 11.86
CA GLU A 73 2.86 8.80 12.72
C GLU A 73 2.11 7.68 13.47
N PHE A 74 1.47 6.80 12.68
CA PHE A 74 0.54 5.80 13.19
C PHE A 74 1.28 4.68 13.93
N ARG A 75 0.85 4.40 15.16
CA ARG A 75 1.35 3.28 15.95
C ARG A 75 0.22 2.30 16.22
N VAL A 76 0.25 1.18 15.52
CA VAL A 76 -0.75 0.12 15.66
C VAL A 76 -0.32 -0.83 16.77
N PHE A 77 -1.20 -1.08 17.72
CA PHE A 77 -0.97 -1.99 18.83
C PHE A 77 -1.85 -3.23 18.65
N LEU A 78 -1.28 -4.26 18.03
CA LEU A 78 -1.86 -5.61 18.04
C LEU A 78 -1.30 -6.39 19.24
N PRO A 79 -2.13 -7.16 19.97
CA PRO A 79 -3.53 -7.51 19.70
C PRO A 79 -4.57 -6.56 20.33
N LYS A 80 -4.15 -5.42 20.91
CA LYS A 80 -5.05 -4.50 21.62
C LYS A 80 -6.07 -3.78 20.73
N LEU A 81 -5.99 -3.95 19.40
CA LEU A 81 -6.94 -3.37 18.43
C LEU A 81 -7.04 -1.84 18.56
N THR A 82 -5.93 -1.20 18.91
CA THR A 82 -5.81 0.25 18.98
C THR A 82 -4.72 0.74 18.04
N SER A 83 -4.90 1.94 17.51
CA SER A 83 -3.89 2.70 16.78
C SER A 83 -3.78 4.07 17.43
N VAL A 84 -2.57 4.51 17.72
CA VAL A 84 -2.30 5.83 18.29
C VAL A 84 -1.64 6.69 17.23
N CYS A 85 -2.13 7.92 17.08
CA CYS A 85 -1.53 8.90 16.18
C CYS A 85 -0.63 9.85 16.97
N HIS A 86 0.66 9.89 16.61
CA HIS A 86 1.66 10.74 17.25
C HIS A 86 1.99 12.01 16.45
N GLY A 87 1.65 12.02 15.16
CA GLY A 87 1.99 13.10 14.25
C GLY A 87 1.10 14.32 14.42
N VAL A 88 1.17 15.24 13.45
CA VAL A 88 0.39 16.48 13.41
C VAL A 88 -1.12 16.24 13.58
N ILE A 89 -1.64 15.09 13.12
CA ILE A 89 -3.06 14.76 13.19
C ILE A 89 -3.59 14.66 14.63
N ARG A 90 -2.72 14.47 15.63
CA ARG A 90 -3.13 14.38 17.04
C ARG A 90 -3.86 15.64 17.52
N PHE A 91 -3.50 16.81 16.98
CA PHE A 91 -4.11 18.10 17.32
C PHE A 91 -5.54 18.26 16.77
N PHE A 92 -5.96 17.36 15.86
CA PHE A 92 -7.29 17.34 15.27
C PHE A 92 -8.22 16.28 15.91
N GLY A 93 -7.73 15.57 16.94
CA GLY A 93 -8.52 14.63 17.73
C GLY A 93 -8.67 13.22 17.13
N ASP A 94 -9.43 12.37 17.84
CA ASP A 94 -9.55 10.93 17.54
C ASP A 94 -10.17 10.63 16.19
N TYR A 95 -11.18 11.42 15.80
CA TYR A 95 -11.84 11.23 14.51
C TYR A 95 -10.87 11.48 13.35
N ALA A 96 -10.06 12.54 13.44
CA ALA A 96 -9.03 12.84 12.45
C ALA A 96 -7.95 11.76 12.42
N CYS A 97 -7.54 11.23 13.57
CA CYS A 97 -6.65 10.07 13.66
C CYS A 97 -7.26 8.83 12.96
N GLY A 98 -8.53 8.54 13.19
CA GLY A 98 -9.22 7.41 12.54
C GLY A 98 -9.35 7.57 11.02
N VAL A 99 -9.78 8.75 10.55
CA VAL A 99 -9.91 9.03 9.11
C VAL A 99 -8.55 8.98 8.43
N SER A 100 -7.51 9.58 9.03
CA SER A 100 -6.16 9.58 8.45
C SER A 100 -5.54 8.18 8.41
N PHE A 101 -5.74 7.36 9.45
CA PHE A 101 -5.30 5.96 9.45
C PHE A 101 -6.03 5.15 8.38
N ASN A 102 -7.34 5.35 8.22
CA ASN A 102 -8.11 4.71 7.15
C ASN A 102 -7.62 5.13 5.76
N LEU A 103 -7.39 6.43 5.52
CA LEU A 103 -6.80 6.93 4.29
C LEU A 103 -5.42 6.29 4.01
N PHE A 104 -4.58 6.15 5.04
CA PHE A 104 -3.28 5.50 4.92
C PHE A 104 -3.40 4.03 4.47
N LEU A 105 -4.36 3.28 5.02
CA LEU A 105 -4.64 1.90 4.56
C LEU A 105 -5.18 1.87 3.12
N MET A 106 -6.02 2.82 2.73
CA MET A 106 -6.53 2.92 1.36
C MET A 106 -5.40 3.16 0.36
N PHE A 107 -4.40 3.98 0.72
CA PHE A 107 -3.22 4.19 -0.12
C PHE A 107 -2.37 2.93 -0.30
N LEU A 108 -2.23 2.08 0.73
CA LEU A 108 -1.55 0.78 0.59
C LEU A 108 -2.24 -0.12 -0.45
N PHE A 109 -3.58 -0.09 -0.52
CA PHE A 109 -4.32 -0.82 -1.54
C PHE A 109 -4.13 -0.23 -2.94
N VAL A 110 -4.12 1.11 -3.05
CA VAL A 110 -3.84 1.79 -4.31
C VAL A 110 -2.43 1.47 -4.80
N GLU A 111 -1.44 1.35 -3.91
CA GLU A 111 -0.08 0.93 -4.27
C GLU A 111 -0.07 -0.49 -4.84
N THR A 112 -0.69 -1.44 -4.13
CA THR A 112 -0.79 -2.84 -4.58
C THR A 112 -1.47 -2.93 -5.95
N PHE A 113 -2.59 -2.22 -6.12
CA PHE A 113 -3.29 -2.09 -7.39
C PHE A 113 -2.38 -1.52 -8.49
N SER A 114 -1.63 -0.46 -8.18
CA SER A 114 -0.77 0.24 -9.13
C SER A 114 0.38 -0.64 -9.63
N VAL A 115 0.93 -1.50 -8.78
CA VAL A 115 1.95 -2.49 -9.18
C VAL A 115 1.38 -3.45 -10.22
N VAL A 116 0.23 -4.07 -9.94
CA VAL A 116 -0.41 -5.02 -10.85
C VAL A 116 -0.83 -4.32 -12.16
N TYR A 117 -1.38 -3.12 -12.06
CA TYR A 117 -1.79 -2.31 -13.21
C TYR A 117 -0.61 -1.92 -14.10
N GLY A 118 0.48 -1.43 -13.51
CA GLY A 118 1.71 -1.07 -14.21
C GLY A 118 2.33 -2.27 -14.93
N PHE A 119 2.36 -3.43 -14.26
CA PHE A 119 2.87 -4.68 -14.82
C PHE A 119 2.00 -5.17 -16.00
N ASN A 120 0.68 -5.07 -15.88
CA ASN A 120 -0.23 -5.38 -16.98
C ASN A 120 0.00 -4.47 -18.20
N GLY A 121 0.08 -3.16 -17.96
CA GLY A 121 0.29 -2.20 -19.04
C GLY A 121 1.65 -2.38 -19.72
N GLN A 122 2.69 -2.77 -18.96
CA GLN A 122 3.97 -3.18 -19.56
C GLN A 122 3.82 -4.41 -20.45
N TYR A 123 3.11 -5.45 -20.01
CA TYR A 123 2.82 -6.62 -20.84
C TYR A 123 2.11 -6.24 -22.15
N ASN A 124 1.12 -5.34 -22.10
CA ASN A 124 0.40 -4.86 -23.28
C ASN A 124 1.32 -4.18 -24.29
N ILE A 125 2.19 -3.28 -23.83
CA ILE A 125 3.17 -2.57 -24.66
C ILE A 125 4.17 -3.57 -25.26
N ILE A 126 4.76 -4.42 -24.43
CA ILE A 126 5.80 -5.40 -24.81
C ILE A 126 5.29 -6.36 -25.87
N CYS A 127 4.11 -6.93 -25.65
CA CYS A 127 3.53 -7.91 -26.55
C CYS A 127 2.84 -7.27 -27.77
N ARG A 128 2.85 -5.92 -27.87
CA ARG A 128 2.15 -5.10 -28.88
C ARG A 128 0.69 -5.52 -29.08
N LYS A 129 0.05 -6.05 -28.03
CA LYS A 129 -1.31 -6.58 -28.15
C LYS A 129 -2.33 -5.46 -28.27
N VAL A 130 -2.17 -4.41 -27.45
CA VAL A 130 -3.13 -3.31 -27.25
C VAL A 130 -2.44 -2.11 -26.59
N LYS A 131 -3.16 -0.98 -26.40
CA LYS A 131 -2.65 0.19 -25.66
C LYS A 131 -2.42 -0.12 -24.18
N PHE A 132 -1.59 0.69 -23.51
CA PHE A 132 -1.21 0.52 -22.09
C PHE A 132 -2.42 0.32 -21.15
N HIS A 133 -3.48 1.12 -21.33
CA HIS A 133 -4.65 1.11 -20.45
C HIS A 133 -5.72 0.06 -20.80
N GLU A 134 -5.53 -0.73 -21.87
CA GLU A 134 -6.53 -1.71 -22.29
C GLU A 134 -6.48 -2.95 -21.41
N ASN A 135 -7.63 -3.31 -20.86
CA ASN A 135 -7.76 -4.44 -19.94
C ASN A 135 -8.72 -5.48 -20.51
N ASN A 136 -8.38 -6.76 -20.35
CA ASN A 136 -9.30 -7.85 -20.64
C ASN A 136 -10.32 -8.02 -19.51
N LEU A 137 -11.33 -8.86 -19.73
CA LEU A 137 -12.41 -9.07 -18.76
C LEU A 137 -11.90 -9.55 -17.39
N PHE A 138 -10.94 -10.48 -17.36
CA PHE A 138 -10.35 -10.98 -16.12
C PHE A 138 -9.69 -9.86 -15.31
N GLN A 139 -8.93 -9.01 -15.99
CA GLN A 139 -8.26 -7.85 -15.39
C GLN A 139 -9.27 -6.86 -14.82
N LEU A 140 -10.31 -6.55 -15.60
CA LEU A 140 -11.38 -5.66 -15.16
C LEU A 140 -12.07 -6.19 -13.91
N ILE A 141 -12.43 -7.48 -13.89
CA ILE A 141 -13.04 -8.12 -12.72
C ILE A 141 -12.13 -8.03 -11.50
N SER A 142 -10.84 -8.35 -11.64
CA SER A 142 -9.86 -8.28 -10.54
C SER A 142 -9.75 -6.86 -9.97
N PHE A 143 -9.68 -5.85 -10.85
CA PHE A 143 -9.62 -4.46 -10.46
C PHE A 143 -10.92 -3.98 -9.80
N SER A 144 -12.08 -4.36 -10.32
CA SER A 144 -13.38 -4.04 -9.72
C SER A 144 -13.54 -4.65 -8.33
N ILE A 145 -13.14 -5.90 -8.12
CA ILE A 145 -13.16 -6.52 -6.79
C ILE A 145 -12.22 -5.78 -5.84
N SER A 146 -11.07 -5.33 -6.34
CA SER A 146 -10.10 -4.60 -5.50
C SER A 146 -10.66 -3.26 -5.02
N VAL A 147 -11.30 -2.50 -5.92
CA VAL A 147 -11.98 -1.25 -5.58
C VAL A 147 -13.14 -1.49 -4.62
N PHE A 148 -13.97 -2.51 -4.87
CA PHE A 148 -15.08 -2.87 -3.99
C PHE A 148 -14.59 -3.21 -2.58
N SER A 149 -13.57 -4.07 -2.47
CA SER A 149 -12.98 -4.47 -1.18
C SER A 149 -12.44 -3.26 -0.42
N THR A 150 -11.81 -2.33 -1.13
CA THR A 150 -11.28 -1.08 -0.59
C THR A 150 -12.40 -0.20 -0.01
N VAL A 151 -13.54 -0.07 -0.70
CA VAL A 151 -14.72 0.64 -0.18
C VAL A 151 -15.33 -0.05 1.04
N VAL A 152 -15.43 -1.38 1.03
CA VAL A 152 -15.95 -2.14 2.18
C VAL A 152 -15.07 -1.95 3.41
N ILE A 153 -13.74 -2.04 3.24
CA ILE A 153 -12.76 -1.78 4.32
C ILE A 153 -12.98 -0.37 4.88
N PHE A 154 -13.07 0.65 4.03
CA PHE A 154 -13.29 2.03 4.47
C PHE A 154 -14.56 2.17 5.33
N ILE A 155 -15.67 1.58 4.88
CA ILE A 155 -16.95 1.58 5.60
C ILE A 155 -16.82 0.85 6.94
N CYS A 156 -16.28 -0.38 6.95
CA CYS A 156 -16.11 -1.17 8.16
C CYS A 156 -15.25 -0.46 9.20
N TYR A 157 -14.15 0.18 8.78
CA TYR A 157 -13.29 0.95 9.68
C TYR A 157 -14.02 2.10 10.37
N ASN A 158 -14.84 2.86 9.61
CA ASN A 158 -15.62 3.97 10.19
C ASN A 158 -16.70 3.47 11.17
N PHE A 159 -17.38 2.36 10.87
CA PHE A 159 -18.43 1.83 11.75
C PHE A 159 -17.92 1.05 12.97
N ALA A 160 -16.65 0.61 12.94
CA ALA A 160 -16.06 -0.15 14.03
C ALA A 160 -15.41 0.74 15.11
N LEU A 161 -15.41 2.07 14.94
CA LEU A 161 -14.85 3.07 15.86
C LEU A 161 -15.51 3.06 17.25
N SER A 162 -14.66 2.98 18.29
CA SER A 162 -15.00 3.15 19.71
C SER A 162 -14.70 4.57 20.18
N SER A 163 -15.38 5.03 21.24
CA SER A 163 -14.99 6.29 21.90
C SER A 163 -13.67 6.10 22.65
N ARG A 164 -12.91 7.19 22.84
CA ARG A 164 -11.66 7.17 23.60
C ARG A 164 -11.82 6.59 25.00
N GLU A 165 -12.87 6.97 25.71
CA GLU A 165 -13.14 6.49 27.07
C GLU A 165 -13.43 4.99 27.10
N GLU A 166 -14.25 4.51 26.17
CA GLU A 166 -14.55 3.09 26.03
C GLU A 166 -13.27 2.30 25.73
N ALA A 167 -12.41 2.80 24.84
CA ALA A 167 -11.16 2.16 24.48
C ALA A 167 -10.13 2.13 25.62
N ILE A 168 -9.96 3.24 26.35
CA ILE A 168 -9.04 3.32 27.50
C ILE A 168 -9.47 2.33 28.57
N ASN A 169 -10.76 2.31 28.93
CA ASN A 169 -11.30 1.44 29.97
C ASN A 169 -11.23 -0.05 29.61
N LEU A 170 -11.28 -0.39 28.30
CA LEU A 170 -11.29 -1.79 27.84
C LEU A 170 -9.88 -2.36 27.61
N TYR A 171 -8.95 -1.57 27.06
CA TYR A 171 -7.68 -2.10 26.54
C TYR A 171 -6.45 -1.72 27.37
N TYR A 172 -6.59 -0.82 28.35
CA TYR A 172 -5.48 -0.32 29.16
C TYR A 172 -5.72 -0.64 30.64
N ILE A 173 -4.62 -0.93 31.36
CA ILE A 173 -4.67 -1.21 32.80
C ILE A 173 -5.11 0.07 33.52
N PRO A 174 -6.00 -0.01 34.52
CA PRO A 174 -6.41 1.15 35.32
C PRO A 174 -5.20 1.68 36.10
N ASN A 175 -4.50 2.63 35.47
CA ASN A 175 -3.43 3.42 36.05
C ASN A 175 -3.78 4.88 35.74
N GLU A 176 -3.98 5.68 36.79
CA GLU A 176 -4.47 7.06 36.65
C GLU A 176 -3.51 7.93 35.85
N GLU A 177 -2.19 7.82 36.06
CA GLU A 177 -1.18 8.57 35.31
C GLU A 177 -1.17 8.19 33.84
N LEU A 178 -1.24 6.89 33.52
CA LEU A 178 -1.29 6.42 32.12
C LEU A 178 -2.60 6.87 31.44
N ASN A 179 -3.71 6.81 32.16
CA ASN A 179 -5.01 7.21 31.63
C ASN A 179 -5.08 8.72 31.39
N LEU A 180 -4.54 9.54 32.29
CA LEU A 180 -4.36 10.98 32.09
C LEU A 180 -3.47 11.25 30.88
N TYR A 181 -2.33 10.57 30.79
CA TYR A 181 -1.40 10.72 29.69
C TYR A 181 -2.00 10.39 28.32
N LEU A 182 -2.76 9.28 28.21
CA LEU A 182 -3.48 8.88 27.01
C LEU A 182 -4.64 9.83 26.67
N LYS A 183 -5.29 10.42 27.67
CA LYS A 183 -6.38 11.38 27.47
C LYS A 183 -5.90 12.74 26.99
N GLU A 184 -4.71 13.19 27.40
CA GLU A 184 -4.26 14.56 27.12
C GLU A 184 -3.33 14.67 25.91
N ASN A 185 -2.47 13.68 25.68
CA ASN A 185 -1.32 13.85 24.77
C ASN A 185 -1.44 13.14 23.41
N TYR A 186 -2.48 12.34 23.20
CA TYR A 186 -2.63 11.53 22.00
C TYR A 186 -4.04 11.53 21.42
N ALA A 187 -4.11 11.23 20.12
CA ALA A 187 -5.33 10.80 19.48
C ALA A 187 -5.30 9.28 19.34
N LEU A 188 -6.41 8.64 19.72
CA LEU A 188 -6.55 7.20 19.82
C LEU A 188 -7.69 6.73 18.93
N PHE A 189 -7.35 5.79 18.06
CA PHE A 189 -8.27 5.03 17.24
C PHE A 189 -8.39 3.63 17.86
N ALA A 190 -9.61 3.17 18.12
CA ALA A 190 -9.82 1.84 18.67
C ALA A 190 -11.11 1.20 18.15
N PHE A 191 -11.10 -0.13 18.13
CA PHE A 191 -12.25 -0.91 17.71
C PHE A 191 -13.19 -1.25 18.86
N LYS A 192 -14.50 -1.07 18.65
CA LYS A 192 -15.55 -1.49 19.59
C LYS A 192 -15.53 -3.00 19.77
N VAL A 193 -15.58 -3.46 21.02
CA VAL A 193 -15.62 -4.90 21.35
C VAL A 193 -16.87 -5.57 20.77
N ARG A 194 -18.02 -4.89 20.79
CA ARG A 194 -19.27 -5.40 20.21
C ARG A 194 -19.21 -5.56 18.68
N ASN A 195 -18.33 -4.81 18.01
CA ASN A 195 -18.16 -4.84 16.55
C ASN A 195 -16.89 -5.59 16.13
N ARG A 196 -16.35 -6.49 16.95
CA ARG A 196 -15.19 -7.33 16.58
C ARG A 196 -15.39 -8.09 15.26
N TYR A 197 -16.63 -8.48 14.93
CA TYR A 197 -16.94 -9.09 13.63
C TYR A 197 -16.61 -8.17 12.44
N MET A 198 -16.75 -6.84 12.57
CA MET A 198 -16.38 -5.87 11.52
C MET A 198 -14.87 -5.84 11.30
N LEU A 199 -14.07 -6.06 12.34
CA LEU A 199 -12.63 -6.22 12.20
C LEU A 199 -12.29 -7.50 11.43
N PHE A 200 -12.94 -8.62 11.74
CA PHE A 200 -12.75 -9.86 10.98
C PHE A 200 -13.14 -9.71 9.51
N VAL A 201 -14.26 -9.05 9.23
CA VAL A 201 -14.68 -8.70 7.85
C VAL A 201 -13.61 -7.85 7.18
N THR A 202 -13.10 -6.83 7.87
CA THR A 202 -12.03 -5.96 7.36
C THR A 202 -10.78 -6.78 7.02
N VAL A 203 -10.28 -7.59 7.95
CA VAL A 203 -9.09 -8.45 7.77
C VAL A 203 -9.31 -9.41 6.60
N PHE A 204 -10.50 -10.02 6.49
CA PHE A 204 -10.85 -10.86 5.36
C PHE A 204 -10.75 -10.11 4.02
N PHE A 205 -11.30 -8.91 3.91
CA PHE A 205 -11.21 -8.11 2.68
C PHE A 205 -9.77 -7.62 2.39
N ILE A 206 -8.97 -7.32 3.43
CA ILE A 206 -7.54 -7.04 3.28
C ILE A 206 -6.84 -8.25 2.63
N PHE A 207 -7.02 -9.45 3.19
CA PHE A 207 -6.41 -10.68 2.65
C PHE A 207 -6.93 -11.02 1.25
N LEU A 208 -8.23 -10.87 1.00
CA LEU A 208 -8.84 -11.11 -0.31
C LEU A 208 -8.21 -10.21 -1.38
N ASN A 209 -8.01 -8.92 -1.08
CA ASN A 209 -7.31 -7.99 -1.96
C ASN A 209 -5.91 -8.45 -2.32
N PHE A 210 -5.11 -8.85 -1.33
CA PHE A 210 -3.75 -9.34 -1.57
C PHE A 210 -3.74 -10.63 -2.40
N ILE A 211 -4.62 -11.58 -2.08
CA ILE A 211 -4.73 -12.85 -2.82
C ILE A 211 -5.11 -12.59 -4.29
N ILE A 212 -6.11 -11.75 -4.54
CA ILE A 212 -6.55 -11.41 -5.90
C ILE A 212 -5.43 -10.72 -6.67
N SER A 213 -4.75 -9.75 -6.04
CA SER A 213 -3.64 -9.02 -6.66
C SER A 213 -2.48 -9.95 -7.00
N PHE A 214 -2.16 -10.89 -6.10
CA PHE A 214 -1.13 -11.90 -6.31
C PHE A 214 -1.49 -12.87 -7.43
N ILE A 215 -2.71 -13.42 -7.45
CA ILE A 215 -3.20 -14.29 -8.53
C ILE A 215 -3.12 -13.55 -9.86
N HIS A 216 -3.57 -12.31 -9.92
CA HIS A 216 -3.52 -11.49 -11.11
C HIS A 216 -2.07 -11.28 -11.58
N TYR A 217 -1.16 -10.90 -10.69
CA TYR A 217 0.26 -10.76 -10.99
C TYR A 217 0.84 -12.04 -11.59
N VAL A 218 0.59 -13.20 -10.96
CA VAL A 218 1.05 -14.52 -11.45
C VAL A 218 0.47 -14.85 -12.83
N CYS A 219 -0.80 -14.52 -13.08
CA CYS A 219 -1.42 -14.70 -14.39
C CYS A 219 -0.73 -13.86 -15.47
N ILE A 220 -0.44 -12.58 -15.21
CA ILE A 220 0.29 -11.71 -16.16
C ILE A 220 1.68 -12.28 -16.42
N LEU A 221 2.39 -12.68 -15.37
CA LEU A 221 3.72 -13.25 -15.49
C LEU A 221 3.72 -14.51 -16.35
N ARG A 222 2.75 -15.41 -16.14
CA ARG A 222 2.58 -16.61 -16.96
C ARG A 222 2.35 -16.25 -18.43
N MET A 223 1.49 -15.27 -18.71
CA MET A 223 1.24 -14.80 -20.09
C MET A 223 2.51 -14.23 -20.74
N MET A 224 3.32 -13.46 -20.00
CA MET A 224 4.60 -12.93 -20.48
C MET A 224 5.59 -14.05 -20.81
N VAL A 225 5.73 -15.03 -19.92
CA VAL A 225 6.63 -16.18 -20.12
C VAL A 225 6.21 -17.02 -21.32
N GLU A 226 4.91 -17.29 -21.47
CA GLU A 226 4.37 -18.01 -22.63
C GLU A 226 4.60 -17.24 -23.93
N PHE A 227 4.46 -15.90 -23.93
CA PHE A 227 4.76 -15.06 -25.08
C PHE A 227 6.23 -15.15 -25.49
N VAL A 228 7.16 -15.04 -24.54
CA VAL A 228 8.61 -15.16 -24.80
C VAL A 228 8.96 -16.52 -25.39
N LYS A 229 8.39 -17.61 -24.84
CA LYS A 229 8.62 -18.96 -25.36
C LYS A 229 8.18 -19.09 -26.82
N LYS A 230 6.96 -18.64 -27.14
CA LYS A 230 6.42 -18.65 -28.51
C LYS A 230 7.25 -17.79 -29.46
N LEU A 231 7.70 -16.61 -29.01
CA LEU A 231 8.58 -15.74 -29.80
C LEU A 231 9.93 -16.42 -30.07
N GLY A 232 10.49 -17.10 -29.08
CA GLY A 232 11.73 -17.87 -29.22
C GLY A 232 11.61 -19.03 -30.21
N GLU A 233 10.48 -19.74 -30.21
CA GLU A 233 10.19 -20.79 -31.21
C GLU A 233 10.05 -20.21 -32.62
N HIS A 234 9.32 -19.10 -32.77
CA HIS A 234 9.16 -18.44 -34.06
C HIS A 234 10.48 -17.90 -34.63
N ASN A 235 11.36 -17.37 -33.76
CA ASN A 235 12.70 -16.92 -34.16
C ASN A 235 13.61 -18.06 -34.63
N LYS A 236 13.40 -19.30 -34.17
CA LYS A 236 14.13 -20.46 -34.71
C LYS A 236 13.72 -20.80 -36.14
N THR A 237 12.48 -20.50 -36.51
CA THR A 237 11.91 -20.78 -37.84
C THR A 237 12.11 -19.65 -38.86
N THR A 238 12.59 -18.48 -38.42
CA THR A 238 12.79 -17.31 -39.27
C THR A 238 14.28 -16.99 -39.39
N SER A 239 14.73 -16.46 -40.54
CA SER A 239 16.13 -16.04 -40.76
C SER A 239 16.54 -14.79 -39.96
N ILE A 240 15.59 -14.22 -39.20
CA ILE A 240 15.78 -13.03 -38.40
C ILE A 240 16.53 -13.42 -37.12
N LYS A 241 17.85 -13.26 -37.14
CA LYS A 241 18.72 -13.31 -35.95
C LYS A 241 18.42 -12.11 -35.02
N ASN A 242 17.27 -12.09 -34.35
CA ASN A 242 16.90 -10.94 -33.54
C ASN A 242 17.18 -11.11 -32.04
N ASP A 243 18.06 -10.22 -31.58
CA ASP A 243 18.41 -9.87 -30.20
C ASP A 243 17.18 -9.46 -29.33
N TYR A 244 16.02 -9.26 -29.97
CA TYR A 244 14.76 -8.93 -29.30
C TYR A 244 14.33 -9.94 -28.23
N THR A 245 14.52 -11.24 -28.43
CA THR A 245 14.14 -12.23 -27.41
C THR A 245 15.03 -12.11 -26.18
N THR A 246 16.31 -11.81 -26.37
CA THR A 246 17.29 -11.58 -25.30
C THR A 246 16.97 -10.29 -24.54
N GLN A 247 16.71 -9.19 -25.26
CA GLN A 247 16.31 -7.92 -24.68
C GLN A 247 14.99 -8.03 -23.91
N LEU A 248 14.01 -8.75 -24.45
CA LEU A 248 12.72 -8.97 -23.80
C LEU A 248 12.84 -9.84 -22.55
N LYS A 249 13.67 -10.89 -22.60
CA LYS A 249 13.96 -11.74 -21.45
C LYS A 249 14.68 -10.95 -20.35
N HIS A 250 15.66 -10.13 -20.73
CA HIS A 250 16.37 -9.23 -19.81
C HIS A 250 15.41 -8.20 -19.18
N HIS A 251 14.53 -7.60 -20.00
CA HIS A 251 13.52 -6.68 -19.49
C HIS A 251 12.53 -7.37 -18.54
N ILE A 252 12.06 -8.58 -18.85
CA ILE A 252 11.17 -9.34 -17.95
C ILE A 252 11.87 -9.69 -16.64
N VAL A 253 13.13 -10.13 -16.68
CA VAL A 253 13.93 -10.41 -15.47
C VAL A 253 14.10 -9.14 -14.62
N ASN A 254 14.33 -7.99 -15.25
CA ASN A 254 14.50 -6.73 -14.54
C ASN A 254 13.17 -6.08 -14.10
N SER A 255 12.05 -6.41 -14.76
CA SER A 255 10.71 -5.95 -14.37
C SER A 255 10.00 -6.91 -13.38
N LEU A 256 10.55 -8.11 -13.18
CA LEU A 256 10.08 -9.13 -12.22
C LEU A 256 10.42 -8.78 -10.76
N LEU A 257 11.43 -7.95 -10.55
CA LEU A 257 11.83 -7.42 -9.26
C LEU A 257 11.77 -5.88 -9.33
N PRO A 258 10.71 -5.24 -8.82
CA PRO A 258 10.72 -3.80 -8.62
C PRO A 258 11.78 -3.37 -7.59
#